data_AF-A0A3D0H633-F1
#
_entry.id   AF-A0A3D0H633-F1
#
_cell.length_a   1.000
_cell.length_b   1.000
_cell.length_c   1.000
_cell.angle_alpha   90.00
_cell.angle_beta   90.00
_cell.angle_gamma   90.00
#
_symmetry.space_group_name_H-M   'P 1'
#
loop_
_entity.id
_entity.type
_entity.pdbx_description
1 polymer ?
#
loop_
_entity_poly.entity_id
_entity_poly.type
_entity_poly.pdbx_seq_one_letter_code
_entity_poly.pdbx_strand_id
1 'polypeptide(L)'
;PDELVRTLLSRTADLPRAVQRLDQALCDFDQTAIFTIHGFCQRTLQEHAFESGHLFDTQLVTEQDDLKLQIVEDFWRQHFYQAPPFLVQHALERGYSPVTLMRMVKTTAIQPDIKVVPKVLPPLGEELQRLISRLVAGIQSLQRQWPASHQQVAGLLRSDALSGTVYGAFKPGRRGDGSTARDDKIDTLLDEVSRYFQVFDPDHPFPLPDKFELLTTTKLQQATRSKQIPPVHPVFDLC
;
A
#
# COMPACT_ATOMS: atom_id res chain seq x y z
N PRO A 1 18.05 65.79 -8.66
CA PRO A 1 16.82 64.96 -8.55
C PRO A 1 16.61 64.09 -9.80
N ASP A 2 16.32 62.81 -9.55
CA ASP A 2 15.85 61.80 -10.52
C ASP A 2 14.58 62.28 -11.27
N GLU A 3 14.37 61.79 -12.48
CA GLU A 3 13.20 62.02 -13.33
C GLU A 3 11.87 61.76 -12.62
N LEU A 4 11.78 60.73 -11.78
CA LEU A 4 10.59 60.44 -10.96
C LEU A 4 10.28 61.60 -10.00
N VAL A 5 11.29 62.10 -9.29
CA VAL A 5 11.14 63.20 -8.33
C VAL A 5 10.75 64.49 -9.03
N ARG A 6 11.38 64.79 -10.19
CA ARG A 6 11.01 65.96 -11.00
C ARG A 6 9.56 65.90 -11.48
N THR A 7 9.10 64.71 -11.88
CA THR A 7 7.72 64.48 -12.34
C THR A 7 6.71 64.59 -11.20
N LEU A 8 7.04 64.11 -10.00
CA LEU A 8 6.18 64.25 -8.83
C LEU A 8 6.08 65.72 -8.39
N LEU A 9 7.18 66.47 -8.40
CA LEU A 9 7.20 67.89 -8.05
C LEU A 9 6.37 68.74 -9.03
N SER A 10 6.45 68.49 -10.34
CA SER A 10 5.66 69.23 -11.33
C SER A 10 4.15 68.94 -11.27
N ARG A 11 3.77 67.78 -10.72
CA ARG A 11 2.36 67.35 -10.55
C ARG A 11 1.77 67.68 -9.18
N THR A 12 2.56 68.20 -8.24
CA THR A 12 2.12 68.47 -6.87
C THR A 12 1.83 69.96 -6.70
N ALA A 13 0.55 70.32 -6.58
CA ALA A 13 0.12 71.72 -6.46
C ALA A 13 0.44 72.35 -5.09
N ASP A 14 0.51 71.56 -4.03
CA ASP A 14 0.72 72.03 -2.64
C ASP A 14 1.89 71.26 -2.00
N LEU A 15 3.09 71.82 -2.14
CA LEU A 15 4.32 71.23 -1.63
C LEU A 15 4.35 71.13 -0.10
N PRO A 16 3.98 72.17 0.69
CA PRO A 16 3.93 72.06 2.15
C PRO A 16 3.05 70.90 2.64
N ARG A 17 1.86 70.74 2.06
CA ARG A 17 0.97 69.63 2.41
C ARG A 17 1.52 68.27 1.98
N ALA A 18 2.22 68.20 0.86
CA ALA A 18 2.86 66.97 0.42
C ALA A 18 4.01 66.55 1.35
N VAL A 19 4.81 67.51 1.82
CA VAL A 19 5.86 67.25 2.82
C VAL A 19 5.26 66.73 4.12
N GLN A 20 4.21 67.37 4.65
CA GLN A 20 3.51 66.88 5.85
C GLN A 20 2.96 65.46 5.69
N ARG A 21 2.42 65.12 4.51
CA ARG A 21 1.93 63.77 4.22
C ARG A 21 3.05 62.74 4.17
N LEU A 22 4.21 63.10 3.62
CA LEU A 22 5.38 62.22 3.58
C LEU A 22 5.96 62.01 4.99
N ASP A 23 6.05 63.07 5.79
CA ASP A 23 6.50 62.96 7.19
C ASP A 23 5.56 62.06 8.00
N GLN A 24 4.24 62.23 7.86
CA GLN A 24 3.27 61.36 8.51
C GLN A 24 3.38 59.90 8.04
N ALA A 25 3.52 59.67 6.73
CA ALA A 25 3.70 58.33 6.19
C ALA A 25 5.02 57.67 6.66
N LEU A 26 6.08 58.45 6.86
CA LEU A 26 7.34 57.97 7.44
C LEU A 26 7.17 57.62 8.93
N CYS A 27 6.44 58.43 9.70
CA CYS A 27 6.13 58.14 11.09
C CYS A 27 5.25 56.89 11.25
N ASP A 28 4.29 56.69 10.35
CA ASP A 28 3.35 55.56 10.39
C ASP A 28 3.89 54.32 9.66
N PHE A 29 5.10 54.39 9.10
CA PHE A 29 5.63 53.35 8.22
C PHE A 29 5.68 51.98 8.90
N ASP A 30 6.12 51.93 10.17
CA ASP A 30 6.19 50.69 10.96
C ASP A 30 4.83 50.06 11.27
N GLN A 31 3.73 50.81 11.09
CA GLN A 31 2.36 50.32 11.28
C GLN A 31 1.72 49.89 9.94
N THR A 32 2.41 50.08 8.82
CA THR A 32 1.87 49.78 7.49
C THR A 32 1.67 48.28 7.33
N ALA A 33 0.50 47.88 6.80
CA ALA A 33 0.10 46.49 6.62
C ALA A 33 0.81 45.78 5.43
N ILE A 34 2.15 45.79 5.43
CA ILE A 34 2.96 45.06 4.45
C ILE A 34 3.23 43.66 5.01
N PHE A 35 2.36 42.72 4.67
CA PHE A 35 2.47 41.34 5.12
C PHE A 35 2.57 40.38 3.93
N THR A 36 3.17 39.21 4.17
CA THR A 36 2.93 38.04 3.30
C THR A 36 1.48 37.58 3.49
N ILE A 37 0.93 36.80 2.56
CA ILE A 37 -0.43 36.24 2.68
C ILE A 37 -0.61 35.52 4.03
N HIS A 38 0.39 34.76 4.48
CA HIS A 38 0.35 34.07 5.78
C HIS A 38 0.35 35.04 6.97
N GLY A 39 1.17 36.09 6.92
CA GLY A 39 1.22 37.12 7.98
C GLY A 39 -0.09 37.90 8.08
N PHE A 40 -0.72 38.21 6.94
CA PHE A 40 -2.05 38.80 6.89
C PHE A 40 -3.10 37.87 7.52
N CYS A 41 -3.19 36.61 7.07
CA CYS A 41 -4.15 35.65 7.60
C CYS A 41 -4.00 35.42 9.11
N GLN A 42 -2.76 35.27 9.60
CA GLN A 42 -2.49 35.06 11.02
C GLN A 42 -2.97 36.27 11.85
N ARG A 43 -2.66 37.48 11.41
CA ARG A 43 -3.08 38.72 12.08
C ARG A 43 -4.60 38.86 12.09
N THR A 44 -5.27 38.62 10.96
CA THR A 44 -6.73 38.64 10.86
C THR A 44 -7.38 37.63 11.82
N LEU A 45 -6.84 36.41 11.94
CA LEU A 45 -7.35 35.40 12.88
C LEU A 45 -7.17 35.81 14.34
N GLN A 46 -6.10 36.54 14.68
CA GLN A 46 -5.86 37.03 16.04
C GLN A 46 -6.72 38.25 16.39
N GLU A 47 -6.82 39.22 15.49
CA GLU A 47 -7.62 40.45 15.69
C GLU A 47 -9.13 40.15 15.75
N HIS A 48 -9.58 39.09 15.06
CA HIS A 48 -10.98 38.65 15.02
C HIS A 48 -11.16 37.24 15.63
N ALA A 49 -10.48 36.95 16.74
CA ALA A 49 -10.52 35.63 17.39
C ALA A 49 -11.94 35.24 17.84
N PHE A 50 -12.75 36.20 18.30
CA PHE A 50 -14.13 35.97 18.70
C PHE A 50 -15.04 35.59 17.53
N GLU A 51 -14.94 36.32 16.41
CA GLU A 51 -15.75 36.02 15.22
C GLU A 51 -15.30 34.75 14.50
N SER A 52 -13.99 34.43 14.55
CA SER A 52 -13.40 33.25 13.91
C SER A 52 -13.42 31.99 14.76
N GLY A 53 -13.85 32.07 16.02
CA GLY A 53 -13.85 30.95 16.97
C GLY A 53 -12.45 30.39 17.29
N HIS A 54 -11.39 31.15 17.02
CA HIS A 54 -10.00 30.74 17.26
C HIS A 54 -9.56 31.03 18.70
N LEU A 55 -8.67 30.18 19.22
CA LEU A 55 -8.03 30.40 20.52
C LEU A 55 -7.02 31.56 20.42
N PHE A 56 -7.01 32.44 21.42
CA PHE A 56 -6.08 33.58 21.50
C PHE A 56 -4.60 33.15 21.45
N ASP A 57 -4.26 32.00 22.06
CA ASP A 57 -2.89 31.47 22.16
C ASP A 57 -2.53 30.48 21.04
N THR A 58 -3.08 30.66 19.82
CA THR A 58 -2.72 29.79 18.70
C THR A 58 -1.28 30.05 18.27
N GLN A 59 -0.43 29.01 18.36
CA GLN A 59 0.97 29.06 17.95
C GLN A 59 1.16 28.50 16.53
N LEU A 60 2.02 29.15 15.75
CA LEU A 60 2.39 28.67 14.43
C LEU A 60 3.35 27.49 14.57
N VAL A 61 2.91 26.30 14.14
CA VAL A 61 3.79 25.12 14.03
C VAL A 61 4.44 25.12 12.65
N THR A 62 5.72 25.46 12.60
CA THR A 62 6.49 25.55 11.35
C THR A 62 6.85 24.18 10.78
N GLU A 63 7.22 23.23 11.65
CA GLU A 63 7.59 21.87 11.26
C GLU A 63 6.57 20.87 11.82
N GLN A 64 5.84 20.21 10.93
CA GLN A 64 4.77 19.27 11.28
C GLN A 64 5.19 17.80 11.12
N ASP A 65 6.46 17.55 10.80
CA ASP A 65 6.95 16.22 10.50
C ASP A 65 6.82 15.26 11.69
N ASP A 66 7.09 15.73 12.91
CA ASP A 66 6.96 14.91 14.12
C ASP A 66 5.50 14.54 14.38
N LEU A 67 4.57 15.47 14.19
CA LEU A 67 3.13 15.22 14.33
C LEU A 67 2.64 14.21 13.29
N LYS A 68 3.07 14.37 12.04
CA LYS A 68 2.74 13.43 10.96
C LYS A 68 3.31 12.04 11.23
N LEU A 69 4.53 11.95 11.75
CA LEU A 69 5.14 10.68 12.12
C LEU A 69 4.34 9.99 13.23
N GLN A 70 3.95 10.72 14.28
CA GLN A 70 3.10 10.19 15.35
C GLN A 70 1.78 9.62 14.81
N ILE A 71 1.11 10.34 13.91
CA ILE A 71 -0.13 9.88 13.26
C ILE A 71 0.11 8.57 12.49
N VAL A 72 1.22 8.49 11.74
CA VAL A 72 1.57 7.28 10.97
C VAL A 72 1.87 6.10 11.89
N GLU A 73 2.57 6.33 12.99
CA GLU A 73 2.86 5.29 13.98
C GLU A 73 1.62 4.82 14.72
N ASP A 74 0.70 5.73 15.07
CA ASP A 74 -0.60 5.39 15.65
C ASP A 74 -1.44 4.56 14.69
N PHE A 75 -1.50 4.96 13.42
CA PHE A 75 -2.13 4.18 12.36
C PHE A 75 -1.51 2.78 12.26
N TRP A 76 -0.18 2.68 12.30
CA TRP A 76 0.52 1.40 12.27
C TRP A 76 0.13 0.53 13.46
N ARG A 77 0.17 1.05 14.69
CA ARG A 77 -0.20 0.31 15.91
C ARG A 77 -1.66 -0.13 15.88
N GLN A 78 -2.58 0.73 15.46
CA GLN A 78 -4.01 0.42 15.45
C GLN A 78 -4.37 -0.65 14.40
N HIS A 79 -3.74 -0.62 13.24
CA HIS A 79 -4.12 -1.50 12.13
C HIS A 79 -3.22 -2.73 11.97
N PHE A 80 -1.90 -2.61 12.11
CA PHE A 80 -0.98 -3.73 11.92
C PHE A 80 -0.90 -4.63 13.15
N TYR A 81 -1.04 -4.12 14.37
CA TYR A 81 -0.97 -5.00 15.56
C TYR A 81 -2.25 -5.81 15.75
N GLN A 82 -3.36 -5.35 15.19
CA GLN A 82 -4.65 -6.07 15.19
C GLN A 82 -4.84 -6.92 13.93
N ALA A 83 -3.94 -6.81 12.94
CA ALA A 83 -4.01 -7.62 11.73
C ALA A 83 -3.46 -9.03 11.97
N PRO A 84 -3.95 -10.03 11.22
CA PRO A 84 -3.38 -11.36 11.24
C PRO A 84 -1.86 -11.35 10.98
N PRO A 85 -1.06 -12.15 11.72
CA PRO A 85 0.40 -12.14 11.61
C PRO A 85 0.92 -12.34 10.18
N PHE A 86 0.28 -13.21 9.40
CA PHE A 86 0.68 -13.46 8.01
C PHE A 86 0.52 -12.24 7.10
N LEU A 87 -0.48 -11.38 7.34
CA LEU A 87 -0.67 -10.16 6.56
C LEU A 87 0.39 -9.12 6.92
N VAL A 88 0.73 -9.03 8.21
CA VAL A 88 1.80 -8.15 8.70
C VAL A 88 3.13 -8.58 8.09
N GLN A 89 3.44 -9.88 8.12
CA GLN A 89 4.64 -10.43 7.49
C GLN A 89 4.67 -10.11 6.00
N HIS A 90 3.58 -10.36 5.26
CA HIS A 90 3.51 -10.03 3.84
C HIS A 90 3.76 -8.55 3.57
N ALA A 91 3.21 -7.66 4.39
CA ALA A 91 3.42 -6.23 4.25
C ALA A 91 4.88 -5.84 4.52
N LEU A 92 5.52 -6.41 5.55
CA LEU A 92 6.93 -6.17 5.84
C LEU A 92 7.84 -6.67 4.70
N GLU A 93 7.56 -7.84 4.12
CA GLU A 93 8.28 -8.38 2.95
C GLU A 93 8.15 -7.49 1.72
N ARG A 94 7.02 -6.79 1.57
CA ARG A 94 6.80 -5.77 0.54
C ARG A 94 7.45 -4.42 0.85
N GLY A 95 8.10 -4.29 2.01
CA GLY A 95 8.80 -3.09 2.45
C GLY A 95 7.92 -2.05 3.15
N TYR A 96 6.69 -2.40 3.54
CA TYR A 96 5.86 -1.49 4.34
C TYR A 96 6.44 -1.34 5.75
N SER A 97 6.50 -0.11 6.23
CA SER A 97 6.94 0.31 7.57
C SER A 97 6.37 1.69 7.89
N PRO A 98 6.39 2.14 9.16
CA PRO A 98 6.03 3.52 9.49
C PRO A 98 6.80 4.56 8.67
N VAL A 99 8.09 4.32 8.42
CA VAL A 99 8.95 5.21 7.62
C VAL A 99 8.47 5.31 6.17
N THR A 100 8.10 4.19 5.55
CA THR A 100 7.63 4.21 4.16
C THR A 100 6.24 4.80 4.03
N LEU A 101 5.36 4.59 5.02
CA LEU A 101 4.05 5.24 5.06
C LEU A 101 4.19 6.75 5.24
N MET A 102 5.11 7.21 6.09
CA MET A 102 5.39 8.64 6.27
C MET A 102 5.86 9.28 4.96
N ARG A 103 6.67 8.58 4.16
CA ARG A 103 7.03 9.06 2.82
C ARG A 103 5.81 9.26 1.92
N MET A 104 4.85 8.33 1.96
CA MET A 104 3.60 8.47 1.21
C MET A 104 2.81 9.70 1.67
N VAL A 105 2.64 9.87 2.99
CA VAL A 105 1.94 11.02 3.57
C VAL A 105 2.59 12.34 3.15
N LYS A 106 3.92 12.45 3.15
CA LYS A 106 4.63 13.65 2.69
C LYS A 106 4.32 13.99 1.23
N THR A 107 4.18 12.99 0.37
CA THR A 107 3.84 13.21 -1.05
C THR A 107 2.36 13.58 -1.23
N THR A 108 1.46 12.93 -0.51
CA THR A 108 0.01 13.09 -0.72
C THR A 108 -0.57 14.29 0.01
N ALA A 109 -0.06 14.66 1.19
CA ALA A 109 -0.61 15.75 2.01
C ALA A 109 -0.47 17.15 1.36
N ILE A 110 0.39 17.28 0.35
CA ILE A 110 0.57 18.52 -0.42
C ILE A 110 -0.59 18.71 -1.42
N GLN A 111 -1.29 17.64 -1.79
CA GLN A 111 -2.34 17.64 -2.80
C GLN A 111 -3.71 17.34 -2.16
N PRO A 112 -4.50 18.37 -1.78
CA PRO A 112 -5.78 18.17 -1.12
C PRO A 112 -6.79 17.38 -1.97
N ASP A 113 -6.68 17.43 -3.29
CA ASP A 113 -7.60 16.77 -4.23
C ASP A 113 -7.12 15.38 -4.70
N ILE A 114 -6.13 14.80 -4.03
CA ILE A 114 -5.59 13.49 -4.44
C ILE A 114 -6.66 12.39 -4.33
N LYS A 115 -6.87 11.66 -5.43
CA LYS A 115 -7.84 10.57 -5.49
C LYS A 115 -7.12 9.23 -5.32
N VAL A 116 -7.38 8.56 -4.20
CA VAL A 116 -6.93 7.18 -3.98
C VAL A 116 -7.85 6.22 -4.75
N VAL A 117 -7.25 5.40 -5.62
CA VAL A 117 -7.94 4.37 -6.40
C VAL A 117 -7.22 3.04 -6.19
N PRO A 118 -7.94 1.94 -5.89
CA PRO A 118 -9.39 1.82 -5.76
C PRO A 118 -9.95 2.63 -4.59
N LYS A 119 -11.21 3.08 -4.69
CA LYS A 119 -11.89 3.73 -3.56
C LYS A 119 -12.07 2.68 -2.48
N VAL A 120 -11.28 2.81 -1.42
CA VAL A 120 -11.37 1.92 -0.29
C VAL A 120 -12.41 2.50 0.68
N LEU A 121 -13.64 1.99 0.62
CA LEU A 121 -14.71 2.45 1.50
C LEU A 121 -14.62 1.69 2.83
N PRO A 122 -14.52 2.38 3.98
CA PRO A 122 -14.62 1.71 5.27
C PRO A 122 -16.03 1.12 5.48
N PRO A 123 -16.14 0.02 6.26
CA PRO A 123 -15.06 -0.62 7.00
C PRO A 123 -14.30 -1.66 6.16
N LEU A 124 -13.03 -1.37 5.88
CA LEU A 124 -12.04 -2.33 5.39
C LEU A 124 -11.96 -3.58 6.25
N GLY A 125 -12.17 -3.42 7.57
CA GLY A 125 -12.04 -4.49 8.55
C GLY A 125 -12.95 -5.67 8.24
N GLU A 126 -14.24 -5.43 7.98
CA GLU A 126 -15.17 -6.54 7.73
C GLU A 126 -14.92 -7.23 6.40
N GLU A 127 -14.68 -6.48 5.32
CA GLU A 127 -14.41 -7.08 4.01
C GLU A 127 -13.10 -7.86 4.02
N LEU A 128 -12.05 -7.28 4.60
CA LEU A 128 -10.76 -7.95 4.78
C LEU A 128 -10.92 -9.21 5.63
N GLN A 129 -11.65 -9.13 6.76
CA GLN A 129 -11.95 -10.30 7.59
C GLN A 129 -12.69 -11.39 6.78
N ARG A 130 -13.72 -11.03 6.01
CA ARG A 130 -14.43 -11.98 5.13
C ARG A 130 -13.50 -12.62 4.11
N LEU A 131 -12.61 -11.85 3.49
CA LEU A 131 -11.63 -12.37 2.53
C LEU A 131 -10.64 -13.34 3.20
N ILE A 132 -10.11 -12.97 4.37
CA ILE A 132 -9.23 -13.83 5.17
C ILE A 132 -9.96 -15.13 5.55
N SER A 133 -11.18 -15.04 6.09
CA SER A 133 -11.96 -16.21 6.47
C SER A 133 -12.24 -17.12 5.28
N ARG A 134 -12.57 -16.56 4.10
CA ARG A 134 -12.77 -17.34 2.88
C ARG A 134 -11.49 -18.04 2.43
N LEU A 135 -10.35 -17.35 2.48
CA LEU A 135 -9.05 -17.91 2.14
C LEU A 135 -8.69 -19.08 3.07
N VAL A 136 -8.73 -18.86 4.39
CA VAL A 136 -8.41 -19.89 5.39
C VAL A 136 -9.36 -21.09 5.25
N ALA A 137 -10.66 -20.85 5.04
CA ALA A 137 -11.63 -21.92 4.81
C ALA A 137 -11.33 -22.71 3.52
N GLY A 138 -10.86 -22.05 2.46
CA GLY A 138 -10.40 -22.68 1.23
C GLY A 138 -9.21 -23.61 1.47
N ILE A 139 -8.18 -23.12 2.16
CA ILE A 139 -6.99 -23.92 2.50
C ILE A 139 -7.35 -25.10 3.41
N GLN A 140 -8.23 -24.91 4.39
CA GLN A 140 -8.74 -25.99 5.24
C GLN A 140 -9.55 -27.03 4.45
N SER A 141 -10.35 -26.59 3.48
CA SER A 141 -11.07 -27.50 2.57
C SER A 141 -10.09 -28.36 1.78
N LEU A 142 -9.04 -27.74 1.27
CA LEU A 142 -7.97 -28.42 0.55
C LEU A 142 -7.21 -29.39 1.47
N GLN A 143 -6.86 -28.98 2.69
CA GLN A 143 -6.21 -29.82 3.72
C GLN A 143 -7.03 -31.08 4.00
N ARG A 144 -8.36 -30.97 4.15
CA ARG A 144 -9.26 -32.12 4.41
C ARG A 144 -9.34 -33.07 3.22
N GLN A 145 -9.36 -32.55 2.00
CA GLN A 145 -9.49 -33.35 0.78
C GLN A 145 -8.16 -33.95 0.32
N TRP A 146 -7.03 -33.40 0.77
CA TRP A 146 -5.70 -33.77 0.31
C TRP A 146 -5.37 -35.26 0.45
N PRO A 147 -5.60 -35.95 1.60
CA PRO A 147 -5.23 -37.35 1.75
C PRO A 147 -5.94 -38.28 0.74
N ALA A 148 -7.22 -38.02 0.48
CA ALA A 148 -8.00 -38.81 -0.48
C ALA A 148 -7.66 -38.48 -1.95
N SER A 149 -7.26 -37.24 -2.20
CA SER A 149 -7.01 -36.73 -3.55
C SER A 149 -5.56 -36.91 -4.03
N HIS A 150 -4.62 -37.07 -3.10
CA HIS A 150 -3.17 -37.07 -3.34
C HIS A 150 -2.76 -37.99 -4.49
N GLN A 151 -3.21 -39.25 -4.48
CA GLN A 151 -2.84 -40.23 -5.50
C GLN A 151 -3.44 -39.89 -6.88
N GLN A 152 -4.68 -39.37 -6.91
CA GLN A 152 -5.34 -38.98 -8.15
C GLN A 152 -4.65 -37.74 -8.76
N VAL A 153 -4.35 -36.74 -7.94
CA VAL A 153 -3.59 -35.55 -8.33
C VAL A 153 -2.22 -35.95 -8.88
N ALA A 154 -1.49 -36.85 -8.21
CA ALA A 154 -0.20 -37.34 -8.71
C ALA A 154 -0.31 -37.98 -10.10
N GLY A 155 -1.32 -38.81 -10.34
CA GLY A 155 -1.57 -39.41 -11.65
C GLY A 155 -1.86 -38.37 -12.74
N LEU A 156 -2.70 -37.38 -12.42
CA LEU A 156 -3.05 -36.29 -13.33
C LEU A 156 -1.83 -35.44 -13.71
N LEU A 157 -0.96 -35.12 -12.75
CA LEU A 157 0.24 -34.33 -13.01
C LEU A 157 1.30 -35.12 -13.80
N ARG A 158 1.34 -36.44 -13.65
CA ARG A 158 2.27 -37.32 -14.39
C ARG A 158 1.85 -37.53 -15.85
N SER A 159 0.62 -37.19 -16.21
CA SER A 159 0.08 -37.36 -17.57
C SER A 159 0.90 -36.63 -18.63
N ASP A 160 0.96 -37.19 -19.83
CA ASP A 160 1.67 -36.61 -20.98
C ASP A 160 1.00 -35.36 -21.56
N ALA A 161 -0.21 -35.04 -21.10
CA ALA A 161 -0.96 -33.83 -21.41
C ALA A 161 -0.22 -32.55 -20.99
N LEU A 162 0.56 -32.60 -19.90
CA LEU A 162 1.28 -31.44 -19.37
C LEU A 162 2.67 -31.24 -20.01
N SER A 163 3.12 -30.00 -20.06
CA SER A 163 4.43 -29.60 -20.59
C SER A 163 5.59 -30.25 -19.80
N GLY A 164 6.54 -30.81 -20.54
CA GLY A 164 7.74 -31.41 -19.96
C GLY A 164 8.70 -30.37 -19.37
N THR A 165 8.66 -29.13 -19.86
CA THR A 165 9.46 -28.03 -19.34
C THR A 165 8.95 -27.57 -17.97
N VAL A 166 7.62 -27.53 -17.81
CA VAL A 166 6.99 -27.05 -16.57
C VAL A 166 6.89 -28.15 -15.52
N TYR A 167 6.40 -29.34 -15.88
CA TYR A 167 6.17 -30.45 -14.94
C TYR A 167 7.26 -31.53 -14.99
N GLY A 168 8.39 -31.27 -15.66
CA GLY A 168 9.49 -32.23 -15.80
C GLY A 168 9.30 -33.15 -17.01
N ALA A 169 10.42 -33.61 -17.58
CA ALA A 169 10.44 -34.44 -18.78
C ALA A 169 10.41 -35.94 -18.42
N PHE A 170 9.95 -36.78 -19.35
CA PHE A 170 9.97 -38.24 -19.23
C PHE A 170 11.37 -38.87 -19.46
N LYS A 171 12.43 -38.13 -19.15
CA LYS A 171 13.81 -38.66 -19.16
C LYS A 171 14.08 -39.35 -17.82
N PRO A 172 15.05 -40.29 -17.75
CA PRO A 172 15.43 -40.91 -16.48
C PRO A 172 15.67 -39.87 -15.38
N GLY A 173 15.06 -40.11 -14.21
CA GLY A 173 15.16 -39.29 -13.03
C GLY A 173 16.47 -39.50 -12.26
N ARG A 174 16.60 -38.80 -11.14
CA ARG A 174 17.80 -38.81 -10.28
C ARG A 174 17.88 -40.03 -9.38
N ARG A 175 16.76 -40.75 -9.17
CA ARG A 175 16.67 -41.87 -8.21
C ARG A 175 17.27 -43.18 -8.73
N GLY A 176 17.44 -43.33 -10.04
CA GLY A 176 18.03 -44.55 -10.63
C GLY A 176 17.16 -45.82 -10.51
N ASP A 177 15.90 -45.69 -10.09
CA ASP A 177 14.91 -46.76 -9.87
C ASP A 177 13.94 -46.94 -11.06
N GLY A 178 14.23 -46.28 -12.19
CA GLY A 178 13.35 -46.25 -13.36
C GLY A 178 12.31 -45.12 -13.34
N SER A 179 12.23 -44.31 -12.28
CA SER A 179 11.45 -43.07 -12.27
C SER A 179 11.99 -42.04 -13.26
N THR A 180 11.13 -41.13 -13.69
CA THR A 180 11.48 -40.03 -14.59
C THR A 180 11.75 -38.73 -13.83
N ALA A 181 12.40 -37.76 -14.48
CA ALA A 181 12.59 -36.43 -13.92
C ALA A 181 11.25 -35.71 -13.61
N ARG A 182 10.16 -36.12 -14.29
CA ARG A 182 8.80 -35.70 -13.97
C ARG A 182 8.32 -36.28 -12.64
N ASP A 183 8.52 -37.57 -12.43
CA ASP A 183 8.13 -38.24 -11.18
C ASP A 183 8.84 -37.61 -9.99
N ASP A 184 10.16 -37.40 -10.08
CA ASP A 184 10.94 -36.71 -9.06
C ASP A 184 10.37 -35.33 -8.68
N LYS A 185 10.02 -34.54 -9.70
CA LYS A 185 9.53 -33.16 -9.51
C LYS A 185 8.14 -33.15 -8.90
N ILE A 186 7.26 -34.03 -9.35
CA ILE A 186 5.89 -34.13 -8.84
C ILE A 186 5.91 -34.65 -7.41
N ASP A 187 6.71 -35.67 -7.11
CA ASP A 187 6.85 -36.19 -5.74
C ASP A 187 7.34 -35.09 -4.79
N THR A 188 8.39 -34.36 -5.19
CA THR A 188 8.90 -33.24 -4.37
C THR A 188 7.81 -32.22 -4.08
N LEU A 189 7.04 -31.81 -5.10
CA LEU A 189 5.94 -30.86 -4.96
C LEU A 189 4.85 -31.39 -4.03
N LEU A 190 4.40 -32.63 -4.25
CA LEU A 190 3.30 -33.22 -3.48
C LEU A 190 3.71 -33.54 -2.03
N ASP A 191 4.96 -33.91 -1.80
CA ASP A 191 5.53 -34.10 -0.47
C ASP A 191 5.62 -32.78 0.29
N GLU A 192 6.01 -31.69 -0.38
CA GLU A 192 6.01 -30.34 0.22
C GLU A 192 4.60 -29.88 0.60
N VAL A 193 3.62 -30.09 -0.27
CA VAL A 193 2.22 -29.77 0.00
C VAL A 193 1.66 -30.63 1.14
N SER A 194 1.97 -31.94 1.14
CA SER A 194 1.58 -32.84 2.23
C SER A 194 2.18 -32.42 3.56
N ARG A 195 3.47 -32.06 3.58
CA ARG A 195 4.16 -31.57 4.78
C ARG A 195 3.54 -30.28 5.30
N TYR A 196 3.24 -29.33 4.40
CA TYR A 196 2.54 -28.10 4.77
C TYR A 196 1.19 -28.39 5.43
N PHE A 197 0.38 -29.31 4.88
CA PHE A 197 -0.90 -29.68 5.48
C PHE A 197 -0.80 -30.43 6.81
N GLN A 198 0.31 -31.11 7.09
CA GLN A 198 0.55 -31.75 8.38
C GLN A 198 0.79 -30.75 9.51
N VAL A 199 1.41 -29.62 9.21
CA VAL A 199 1.73 -28.56 10.19
C VAL A 199 0.90 -27.29 9.99
N PHE A 200 -0.19 -27.39 9.22
CA PHE A 200 -1.01 -26.23 8.86
C PHE A 200 -1.65 -25.60 10.10
N ASP A 201 -1.42 -24.30 10.25
CA ASP A 201 -2.00 -23.46 11.29
C ASP A 201 -2.95 -22.45 10.62
N PRO A 202 -4.26 -22.44 10.96
CA PRO A 202 -5.21 -21.45 10.46
C PRO A 202 -4.84 -20.00 10.75
N ASP A 203 -4.10 -19.75 11.83
CA ASP A 203 -3.63 -18.40 12.20
C ASP A 203 -2.39 -17.98 11.40
N HIS A 204 -1.68 -18.96 10.83
CA HIS A 204 -0.47 -18.77 10.02
C HIS A 204 -0.53 -19.59 8.70
N PRO A 205 -1.48 -19.26 7.79
CA PRO A 205 -1.67 -20.02 6.55
C PRO A 205 -0.57 -19.80 5.50
N PHE A 206 0.42 -18.95 5.77
CA PHE A 206 1.50 -18.61 4.84
C PHE A 206 2.88 -18.79 5.48
N PRO A 207 3.96 -18.98 4.69
CA PRO A 207 3.95 -19.07 3.23
C PRO A 207 3.34 -20.38 2.71
N LEU A 208 2.76 -20.33 1.50
CA LEU A 208 2.38 -21.54 0.79
C LEU A 208 3.64 -22.32 0.36
N PRO A 209 3.52 -23.64 0.12
CA PRO A 209 4.63 -24.46 -0.41
C PRO A 209 5.28 -23.85 -1.66
N ASP A 210 6.58 -24.10 -1.85
CA ASP A 210 7.25 -23.65 -3.07
C ASP A 210 6.57 -24.28 -4.29
N LYS A 211 6.44 -23.49 -5.35
CA LYS A 211 5.76 -23.90 -6.60
C LYS A 211 4.32 -24.41 -6.41
N PHE A 212 3.62 -24.04 -5.33
CA PHE A 212 2.19 -24.34 -5.15
C PHE A 212 1.34 -23.89 -6.33
N GLU A 213 1.76 -22.81 -7.04
CA GLU A 213 1.13 -22.34 -8.27
C GLU A 213 0.95 -23.42 -9.34
N LEU A 214 1.77 -24.48 -9.34
CA LEU A 214 1.67 -25.61 -10.27
C LEU A 214 0.41 -26.47 -10.07
N LEU A 215 -0.30 -26.32 -8.95
CA LEU A 215 -1.58 -26.98 -8.70
C LEU A 215 -2.78 -26.11 -9.12
N THR A 216 -2.57 -24.84 -9.44
CA THR A 216 -3.66 -23.93 -9.80
C THR A 216 -4.23 -24.27 -11.18
N THR A 217 -5.54 -24.15 -11.32
CA THR A 217 -6.23 -24.37 -12.62
C THR A 217 -5.64 -23.50 -13.72
N THR A 218 -5.34 -22.24 -13.42
CA THR A 218 -4.73 -21.29 -14.38
C THR A 218 -3.38 -21.81 -14.90
N LYS A 219 -2.50 -22.32 -14.03
CA LYS A 219 -1.19 -22.80 -14.45
C LYS A 219 -1.28 -24.12 -15.22
N LEU A 220 -2.17 -25.02 -14.79
CA LEU A 220 -2.43 -26.28 -15.50
C LEU A 220 -2.91 -26.03 -16.93
N GLN A 221 -3.84 -25.10 -17.13
CA GLN A 221 -4.31 -24.70 -18.46
C GLN A 221 -3.17 -24.15 -19.32
N GLN A 222 -2.36 -23.23 -18.79
CA GLN A 222 -1.23 -22.63 -19.52
C GLN A 222 -0.14 -23.65 -19.89
N ALA A 223 0.07 -24.65 -19.04
CA ALA A 223 1.11 -25.65 -19.23
C ALA A 223 0.62 -26.91 -19.97
N THR A 224 -0.65 -26.99 -20.34
CA THR A 224 -1.19 -28.09 -21.13
C THR A 224 -0.69 -28.00 -22.57
N ARG A 225 -0.29 -29.14 -23.15
CA ARG A 225 0.20 -29.21 -24.53
C ARG A 225 -0.93 -28.96 -25.53
N SER A 226 -0.55 -28.48 -26.72
CA SER A 226 -1.52 -28.28 -27.81
C SER A 226 -2.32 -29.56 -28.09
N LYS A 227 -3.63 -29.42 -28.28
CA LYS A 227 -4.59 -30.51 -28.55
C LYS A 227 -4.80 -31.51 -27.39
N GLN A 228 -4.32 -31.20 -26.18
CA GLN A 228 -4.59 -31.99 -24.97
C GLN A 228 -5.62 -31.29 -24.09
N ILE A 229 -6.30 -32.07 -23.23
CA ILE A 229 -7.27 -31.55 -22.26
C ILE A 229 -6.53 -31.25 -20.96
N PRO A 230 -6.67 -30.04 -20.38
CA PRO A 230 -6.07 -29.72 -19.09
C PRO A 230 -6.59 -30.66 -18.00
N PRO A 231 -5.74 -31.14 -17.08
CA PRO A 231 -6.19 -31.90 -15.93
C PRO A 231 -7.19 -31.11 -15.10
N VAL A 232 -8.30 -31.75 -14.73
CA VAL A 232 -9.37 -31.18 -13.89
C VAL A 232 -9.53 -32.05 -12.65
N HIS A 233 -9.61 -31.42 -11.49
CA HIS A 233 -9.85 -32.07 -10.21
C HIS A 233 -10.35 -31.03 -9.19
N PRO A 234 -11.27 -31.35 -8.27
CA PRO A 234 -11.78 -30.39 -7.27
C PRO A 234 -10.69 -29.68 -6.45
N VAL A 235 -9.56 -30.34 -6.23
CA VAL A 235 -8.36 -29.75 -5.59
C VAL A 235 -7.81 -28.58 -6.40
N PHE A 236 -7.74 -28.68 -7.73
CA PHE A 236 -7.20 -27.61 -8.57
C PHE A 236 -8.11 -26.38 -8.62
N ASP A 237 -9.40 -26.55 -8.36
CA ASP A 237 -10.37 -25.46 -8.25
C ASP A 237 -10.26 -24.73 -6.90
N LEU A 238 -9.70 -25.40 -5.87
CA LEU A 238 -9.45 -24.83 -4.55
C LEU A 238 -8.07 -24.15 -4.44
N CYS A 239 -7.18 -24.38 -5.41
CA CYS A 239 -5.81 -23.83 -5.49
C CYS A 239 -5.76 -22.54 -6.31
#